data_AF-A0A956SUR3-F1
#
_entry.id   AF-A0A956SUR3-F1
#
_cell.length_a   1.000
_cell.length_b   1.000
_cell.length_c   1.000
_cell.angle_alpha   90.00
_cell.angle_beta   90.00
_cell.angle_gamma   90.00
#
_symmetry.space_group_name_H-M   'P 1'
#
loop_
_entity.id
_entity.type
_entity.pdbx_description
1 polymer ?
#
loop_
_entity_poly.entity_id
_entity_poly.type
_entity_poly.pdbx_seq_one_letter_code
_entity_poly.pdbx_strand_id
1 'polypeptide(L)'
;MTHVKVASSTLADLTVGERAVVLRLADYDEEILRLMEMGVTPGTAVTLERVAPLGDPLYFALRGYRLAIRRAEARRVEIERVPEAVAALG
;
A
#
# COMPACT_ATOMS: atom_id res chain seq x y z
N MET A 1 21.65 -0.68 21.70
CA MET A 1 20.32 -1.09 21.18
C MET A 1 19.97 -0.10 20.09
N THR A 2 20.16 -0.49 18.83
CA THR A 2 19.95 0.41 17.68
C THR A 2 18.46 0.70 17.56
N HIS A 3 18.06 1.94 17.83
CA HIS A 3 16.73 2.42 17.49
C HIS A 3 16.61 2.44 15.97
N VAL A 4 15.98 1.41 15.39
CA VAL A 4 15.47 1.51 14.03
C VAL A 4 14.28 2.46 14.10
N LYS A 5 14.48 3.69 13.63
CA LYS A 5 13.40 4.64 13.38
C LYS A 5 12.56 4.08 12.23
N VAL A 6 11.47 3.38 12.54
CA VAL A 6 10.48 3.02 11.52
C VAL A 6 9.77 4.32 11.14
N ALA A 7 10.26 5.00 10.11
CA ALA A 7 9.50 6.08 9.49
C ALA A 7 8.17 5.48 8.99
N SER A 8 7.04 5.92 9.54
CA SER A 8 5.72 5.44 9.13
C SER A 8 5.52 5.75 7.65
N SER A 9 5.62 4.73 6.81
CA SER A 9 5.39 4.84 5.37
C SER A 9 3.94 4.43 5.08
N THR A 10 3.32 5.10 4.12
CA THR A 10 1.93 4.85 3.71
C THR A 10 1.88 4.35 2.28
N LEU A 11 0.72 3.82 1.86
CA LEU A 11 0.49 3.45 0.46
C LEU A 11 0.73 4.64 -0.49
N ALA A 12 0.47 5.87 -0.06
CA ALA A 12 0.68 7.07 -0.85
C ALA A 12 2.16 7.42 -1.08
N ASP A 13 3.07 6.80 -0.33
CA ASP A 13 4.52 7.01 -0.40
C ASP A 13 5.23 5.96 -1.26
N LEU A 14 4.49 5.03 -1.86
CA LEU A 14 5.05 4.08 -2.83
C LEU A 14 5.34 4.77 -4.16
N THR A 15 6.42 4.32 -4.80
CA THR A 15 6.75 4.61 -6.19
C THR A 15 6.31 3.47 -7.10
N VAL A 16 6.09 3.76 -8.38
CA VAL A 16 5.60 2.76 -9.34
C VAL A 16 6.60 1.60 -9.43
N GLY A 17 6.11 0.39 -9.27
CA GLY A 17 6.91 -0.85 -9.21
C GLY A 17 7.25 -1.30 -7.79
N GLU A 18 7.17 -0.44 -6.78
CA GLU A 18 7.45 -0.86 -5.40
C GLU A 18 6.34 -1.74 -4.83
N ARG A 19 6.76 -2.72 -4.03
CA ARG A 19 5.91 -3.64 -3.29
C ARG A 19 6.00 -3.39 -1.79
N ALA A 20 4.87 -3.51 -1.12
CA ALA A 20 4.80 -3.43 0.33
C ALA A 20 3.77 -4.40 0.91
N VAL A 21 3.75 -4.53 2.22
CA VAL A 21 2.72 -5.23 2.98
C VAL A 21 1.97 -4.21 3.84
N VAL A 22 0.64 -4.28 3.83
CA VAL A 22 -0.20 -3.43 4.69
C VAL A 22 0.00 -3.84 6.16
N LEU A 23 0.31 -2.87 7.02
CA LEU A 23 0.45 -3.06 8.46
C LEU A 23 -0.86 -2.76 9.19
N ARG A 24 -1.44 -1.58 8.92
CA ARG A 24 -2.70 -1.13 9.54
C ARG A 24 -3.36 -0.03 8.74
N LEU A 25 -4.64 0.19 9.00
CA LEU A 25 -5.43 1.29 8.46
C LEU A 25 -5.86 2.20 9.62
N ALA A 26 -5.87 3.51 9.40
CA ALA A 26 -6.26 4.51 10.40
C ALA A 26 -7.74 4.89 10.29
N ASP A 27 -8.31 5.35 11.40
CA ASP A 27 -9.59 6.07 11.44
C ASP A 27 -10.78 5.31 10.80
N TYR A 28 -11.05 4.07 11.21
CA TYR A 28 -12.09 3.12 10.72
C TYR A 28 -13.51 3.71 10.44
N ASP A 29 -13.62 4.56 9.44
CA ASP A 29 -14.85 5.14 8.89
C ASP A 29 -15.31 4.36 7.65
N GLU A 30 -16.38 4.83 7.01
CA GLU A 30 -16.98 4.15 5.86
C GLU A 30 -15.98 3.93 4.71
N GLU A 31 -15.10 4.90 4.43
CA GLU A 31 -14.10 4.81 3.36
C GLU A 31 -13.07 3.70 3.65
N ILE A 32 -12.57 3.65 4.89
CA ILE A 32 -11.58 2.65 5.31
C ILE A 32 -12.20 1.26 5.43
N LEU A 33 -13.42 1.15 5.95
CA LEU A 33 -14.17 -0.10 6.01
C LEU A 33 -14.37 -0.66 4.60
N ARG A 34 -14.75 0.18 3.63
CA ARG A 34 -14.87 -0.23 2.23
C ARG A 34 -13.55 -0.73 1.65
N LEU A 35 -12.43 -0.07 1.95
CA LEU A 35 -11.10 -0.55 1.51
C LEU A 35 -10.76 -1.93 2.09
N MET A 36 -11.09 -2.16 3.37
CA MET A 36 -10.92 -3.45 4.01
C MET A 36 -11.80 -4.53 3.38
N GLU A 37 -13.08 -4.22 3.08
CA GLU A 37 -13.99 -5.12 2.38
C GLU A 37 -13.48 -5.49 0.98
N MET A 38 -12.86 -4.52 0.28
CA MET A 38 -12.22 -4.77 -1.01
C MET A 38 -10.95 -5.64 -0.87
N GLY A 39 -10.33 -5.70 0.30
CA GLY A 39 -9.19 -6.60 0.59
C GLY A 39 -7.89 -5.88 0.93
N VAL A 40 -7.94 -4.56 1.13
CA VAL A 40 -6.84 -3.78 1.70
C VAL A 40 -6.87 -3.95 3.23
N THR A 41 -6.32 -5.07 3.68
CA THR A 41 -6.27 -5.46 5.11
C THR A 41 -4.83 -5.71 5.54
N PRO A 42 -4.52 -5.64 6.86
CA PRO A 42 -3.22 -6.05 7.38
C PRO A 42 -2.74 -7.39 6.82
N GLY A 43 -1.46 -7.48 6.44
CA GLY A 43 -0.85 -8.65 5.80
C GLY A 43 -1.07 -8.74 4.29
N THR A 44 -1.93 -7.91 3.69
CA THR A 44 -2.09 -7.90 2.23
C THR A 44 -0.84 -7.30 1.57
N ALA A 45 -0.23 -8.06 0.66
CA ALA A 45 0.80 -7.56 -0.23
C ALA A 45 0.20 -6.71 -1.35
N VAL A 46 0.78 -5.55 -1.58
CA VAL A 46 0.32 -4.51 -2.50
C VAL A 46 1.48 -4.04 -3.36
N THR A 47 1.23 -3.74 -4.63
CA THR A 47 2.23 -3.17 -5.55
C THR A 47 1.64 -1.96 -6.25
N LEU A 48 2.33 -0.82 -6.23
CA LEU A 48 1.86 0.35 -6.98
C LEU A 48 2.19 0.13 -8.46
N GLU A 49 1.18 -0.02 -9.31
CA GLU A 49 1.39 -0.22 -10.75
C GLU A 49 1.40 1.08 -11.52
N ARG A 50 0.62 2.07 -11.09
CA ARG A 50 0.45 3.33 -11.83
C ARG A 50 -0.11 4.42 -10.93
N VAL A 51 0.23 5.65 -11.29
CA VAL A 51 -0.36 6.88 -10.74
C VAL A 51 -1.15 7.55 -11.87
N ALA A 52 -2.34 8.06 -11.59
CA ALA A 52 -3.09 8.84 -12.58
C ALA A 52 -2.31 10.11 -13.01
N PRO A 53 -2.58 10.69 -14.19
CA PRO A 53 -1.81 11.83 -14.72
C PRO A 53 -1.74 13.05 -13.77
N LEU A 54 -2.78 13.29 -12.99
CA LEU A 54 -2.86 14.40 -12.02
C LEU A 54 -2.47 13.99 -10.59
N GLY A 55 -1.89 12.80 -10.41
CA GLY A 55 -1.42 12.31 -9.12
C GLY A 55 -2.43 11.51 -8.29
N ASP A 56 -3.70 11.45 -8.71
CA ASP A 56 -4.82 10.76 -8.05
C ASP A 56 -5.85 10.23 -9.06
N PRO A 57 -6.35 8.98 -8.93
CA PRO A 57 -6.03 7.98 -7.92
C PRO A 57 -4.70 7.23 -8.16
N LEU A 58 -4.34 6.40 -7.19
CA LEU A 58 -3.24 5.44 -7.25
C LEU A 58 -3.80 4.06 -7.61
N TYR A 59 -3.17 3.37 -8.55
CA TYR A 59 -3.59 2.04 -9.02
C TYR A 59 -2.68 0.96 -8.44
N PHE A 60 -3.24 0.10 -7.59
CA PHE A 60 -2.52 -0.96 -6.91
C PHE A 60 -2.91 -2.34 -7.43
N ALA A 61 -1.94 -3.23 -7.56
CA ALA A 61 -2.18 -4.67 -7.68
C ALA A 61 -2.17 -5.32 -6.30
N LEU A 62 -3.22 -6.08 -5.99
CA LEU A 62 -3.31 -6.92 -4.80
C LEU A 62 -4.25 -8.10 -5.06
N ARG A 63 -3.99 -9.26 -4.42
CA ARG A 63 -4.87 -10.44 -4.50
C ARG A 63 -5.30 -10.85 -5.92
N GLY A 64 -4.44 -10.63 -6.92
CA GLY A 64 -4.71 -10.98 -8.32
C GLY A 64 -5.62 -10.01 -9.08
N TYR A 65 -5.96 -8.86 -8.51
CA TYR A 65 -6.75 -7.83 -9.19
C TYR A 65 -6.16 -6.42 -8.97
N ARG A 66 -6.72 -5.43 -9.67
CA ARG A 66 -6.32 -4.03 -9.61
C ARG A 66 -7.35 -3.20 -8.88
N LEU A 67 -6.90 -2.36 -7.94
CA LEU A 67 -7.73 -1.43 -7.20
C LEU A 67 -7.24 0.00 -7.40
N ALA A 68 -8.16 0.91 -7.71
CA ALA A 68 -7.89 2.35 -7.66
C ALA A 68 -8.24 2.86 -6.25
N ILE A 69 -7.27 3.48 -5.58
CA ILE A 69 -7.42 4.03 -4.23
C ILE A 69 -7.10 5.53 -4.32
N ARG A 70 -7.94 6.37 -3.70
CA ARG A 70 -7.65 7.80 -3.64
C ARG A 70 -6.39 8.03 -2.82
N ARG A 71 -5.60 9.03 -3.19
CA ARG A 71 -4.37 9.38 -2.47
C ARG A 71 -4.65 9.75 -1.01
N ALA A 72 -5.81 10.36 -0.73
CA ALA A 72 -6.23 10.67 0.63
C ALA A 72 -6.45 9.39 1.48
N GLU A 73 -7.15 8.40 0.92
CA GLU A 73 -7.32 7.08 1.52
C GLU A 73 -5.98 6.34 1.68
N ALA A 74 -5.13 6.37 0.64
CA ALA A 74 -3.82 5.71 0.66
C ALA A 74 -2.87 6.26 1.74
N ARG A 75 -2.99 7.54 2.12
CA ARG A 75 -2.24 8.13 3.25
C ARG A 75 -2.64 7.57 4.61
N ARG A 76 -3.80 6.90 4.70
CA ARG A 76 -4.34 6.31 5.93
C ARG A 76 -4.00 4.81 6.05
N VAL A 77 -3.30 4.25 5.07
CA VAL A 77 -2.88 2.84 5.05
C VAL A 77 -1.38 2.77 5.27
N GLU A 78 -0.98 2.30 6.44
CA GLU A 78 0.43 2.12 6.78
C GLU A 78 0.97 0.81 6.24
N ILE A 79 2.24 0.85 5.85
CA ILE A 79 2.89 -0.23 5.14
C ILE A 79 4.31 -0.50 5.63
N GLU A 80 4.78 -1.71 5.33
CA GLU A 80 6.18 -2.09 5.36
C GLU A 80 6.63 -2.41 3.94
N ARG A 81 7.64 -1.70 3.42
CA ARG A 81 8.18 -1.96 2.07
C ARG A 81 8.89 -3.32 2.07
N VAL A 82 8.65 -4.11 1.03
CA VAL A 82 9.35 -5.38 0.83
C VAL A 82 10.62 -5.11 0.03
N PRO A 83 11.82 -5.41 0.56
CA PRO A 83 13.05 -5.31 -0.21
C PRO A 83 13.00 -6.25 -1.42
N GLU A 84 13.52 -5.80 -2.57
CA GLU A 84 13.51 -6.51 -3.86
C GLU A 84 14.25 -7.87 -3.86
N ALA A 85 14.89 -8.24 -2.74
CA ALA A 85 15.78 -9.39 -2.65
C ALA A 85 15.07 -10.76 -2.53
N VAL A 86 14.11 -11.09 -3.41
CA VAL A 86 13.79 -12.48 -3.83
C VAL A 86 13.02 -12.46 -5.17
N ALA A 87 13.68 -12.10 -6.28
CA ALA A 87 13.11 -12.30 -7.62
C ALA A 87 14.07 -12.96 -8.63
N ALA A 88 15.28 -13.35 -8.21
CA ALA A 88 16.33 -13.87 -9.10
C ALA A 88 16.69 -15.35 -8.86
N LEU A 89 15.80 -16.15 -8.29
CA LEU A 89 15.95 -17.61 -8.23
C LEU A 89 14.64 -18.28 -8.64
N GLY A 90 14.54 -18.55 -9.94
CA GLY A 90 13.47 -19.27 -10.61
C GLY A 90 13.79 -19.39 -12.08
#